data_AF-X1AEF6-F1
#
_entry.id   AF-X1AEF6-F1
#
_cell.length_a   1.000
_cell.length_b   1.000
_cell.length_c   1.000
_cell.angle_alpha   90.00
_cell.angle_beta   90.00
_cell.angle_gamma   90.00
#
_symmetry.space_group_name_H-M   'P 1'
#
loop_
_entity.id
_entity.type
_entity.pdbx_description
1 polymer ?
#
loop_
_entity_poly.entity_id
_entity_poly.type
_entity_poly.pdbx_seq_one_letter_code
_entity_poly.pdbx_strand_id
1 'polypeptide(L)'
;MFSLITNAEPEFFEYQLKTLKNLVDSNISCSAAIMVDLYSKEEILEIREKLYLIHPSLARDLEFESLIMYPFVLENLEKRGIKIKNLVL
;
A
#
# COMPACT_ATOMS: atom_id res chain seq x y z
N MET A 1 -0.28 1.27 9.14
CA MET A 1 0.18 0.00 8.52
C MET A 1 1.64 0.06 8.10
N PHE A 2 2.08 1.02 7.28
CA PHE A 2 3.48 1.15 6.81
C PHE A 2 4.56 0.89 7.88
N SER A 3 4.62 1.70 8.94
CA SER A 3 5.63 1.54 10.00
C SER A 3 5.56 0.18 10.68
N LEU A 4 4.36 -0.37 10.82
CA LEU A 4 4.15 -1.66 11.46
C LEU A 4 4.76 -2.80 10.64
N ILE A 5 4.75 -2.74 9.29
CA ILE A 5 5.30 -3.77 8.40
C ILE A 5 6.75 -3.52 8.00
N THR A 6 7.19 -2.27 7.88
CA THR A 6 8.56 -1.93 7.46
C THR A 6 9.51 -1.65 8.62
N ASN A 7 8.98 -1.40 9.83
CA ASN A 7 9.73 -0.86 10.96
C ASN A 7 10.38 0.51 10.69
N ALA A 8 9.88 1.24 9.68
CA ALA A 8 10.35 2.57 9.32
C ALA A 8 9.44 3.66 9.92
N GLU A 9 9.99 4.86 10.12
CA GLU A 9 9.21 6.01 10.59
C GLU A 9 8.04 6.33 9.63
N PRO A 10 6.87 6.72 10.16
CA PRO A 10 5.67 6.92 9.35
C PRO A 10 5.84 8.03 8.30
N GLU A 11 6.68 9.03 8.57
CA GLU A 11 7.01 10.11 7.63
C GLU A 11 7.63 9.60 6.31
N PHE A 12 8.28 8.44 6.31
CA PHE A 12 8.85 7.86 5.09
C PHE A 12 7.80 7.30 4.13
N PHE A 13 6.55 7.09 4.58
CA PHE A 13 5.46 6.75 3.69
C PHE A 13 5.20 7.86 2.65
N GLU A 14 5.35 9.12 3.05
CA GLU A 14 5.13 10.29 2.18
C GLU A 14 6.10 10.31 0.98
N TYR A 15 7.27 9.67 1.10
CA TYR A 15 8.21 9.58 -0.02
C TYR A 15 7.71 8.67 -1.14
N GLN A 16 6.86 7.68 -0.85
CA GLN A 16 6.24 6.88 -1.92
C GLN A 16 5.26 7.74 -2.73
N LEU A 17 4.42 8.54 -2.06
CA LEU A 17 3.50 9.47 -2.71
C LEU A 17 4.24 10.56 -3.50
N LYS A 18 5.29 11.14 -2.91
CA LYS A 18 6.15 12.12 -3.59
C LYS A 18 6.81 11.53 -4.84
N THR A 19 7.23 10.27 -4.79
CA THR A 19 7.82 9.58 -5.94
C THR A 19 6.80 9.44 -7.06
N LEU A 20 5.59 8.96 -6.78
CA LEU A 20 4.51 8.88 -7.76
C LEU A 20 4.21 10.25 -8.39
N LYS A 21 4.11 11.29 -7.56
CA LYS A 21 3.92 12.67 -8.06
C LYS A 21 5.04 13.11 -8.99
N ASN A 22 6.30 12.91 -8.60
CA ASN A 22 7.45 13.29 -9.42
C ASN A 22 7.48 12.55 -10.77
N LEU A 23 7.12 11.27 -10.78
CA LEU A 23 7.05 10.46 -12.01
C LEU A 23 5.95 10.99 -12.94
N VAL A 24 4.74 11.23 -12.40
CA VAL A 24 3.62 11.81 -13.16
C VAL A 24 3.99 13.20 -13.69
N ASP A 25 4.53 14.09 -12.86
CA ASP A 25 4.94 15.45 -13.25
C ASP A 25 6.02 15.42 -14.36
N SER A 26 6.85 14.37 -14.38
CA SER A 26 7.88 14.15 -15.40
C SER A 26 7.37 13.40 -16.63
N ASN A 27 6.06 13.15 -16.72
CA ASN A 27 5.42 12.38 -17.79
C ASN A 27 5.99 10.95 -17.94
N ILE A 28 6.43 10.36 -16.84
CA ILE A 28 6.92 8.97 -16.77
C ILE A 28 5.75 8.07 -16.35
N SER A 29 5.53 7.00 -17.11
CA SER A 29 4.51 6.00 -16.80
C SER A 29 4.84 5.26 -15.48
N CYS A 30 3.85 5.13 -14.60
CA CYS A 30 3.96 4.40 -13.34
C CYS A 30 2.61 3.89 -12.84
N SER A 31 2.63 2.80 -12.07
CA SER A 31 1.49 2.26 -11.34
C SER A 31 1.70 2.41 -9.83
N ALA A 32 0.60 2.51 -9.08
CA ALA A 32 0.60 2.33 -7.63
C ALA A 32 0.09 0.93 -7.30
N ALA A 33 0.69 0.27 -6.31
CA ALA A 33 0.31 -1.06 -5.85
C ALA A 33 0.22 -1.10 -4.32
N ILE A 34 -0.66 -1.93 -3.78
CA ILE A 34 -0.82 -2.12 -2.33
C ILE A 34 -1.05 -3.59 -1.97
N MET A 35 -0.48 -4.01 -0.85
CA MET A 35 -0.77 -5.32 -0.23
C MET A 35 -2.16 -5.30 0.39
N VAL A 36 -3.19 -5.65 -0.40
CA VAL A 36 -4.61 -5.45 -0.08
C VAL A 36 -5.04 -6.16 1.21
N ASP A 37 -4.40 -7.29 1.51
CA ASP A 37 -4.70 -8.14 2.66
C ASP A 37 -4.46 -7.43 4.00
N LEU A 38 -3.68 -6.35 4.02
CA LEU A 38 -3.28 -5.61 5.22
C LEU A 38 -4.17 -4.39 5.52
N TYR A 39 -5.11 -4.05 4.64
CA TYR A 39 -5.91 -2.84 4.75
C TYR A 39 -7.40 -3.18 4.77
N SER A 40 -8.22 -2.41 5.49
CA SER A 40 -9.67 -2.48 5.39
C SER A 40 -10.15 -1.78 4.12
N LYS A 41 -11.44 -1.95 3.77
CA LYS A 41 -12.03 -1.25 2.62
C LYS A 41 -11.96 0.27 2.79
N GLU A 42 -12.19 0.75 4.01
CA GLU A 42 -12.14 2.17 4.35
C GLU A 42 -10.72 2.71 4.19
N GLU A 43 -9.71 2.00 4.70
CA GLU A 43 -8.30 2.39 4.52
C GLU A 43 -7.88 2.39 3.04
N ILE A 44 -8.39 1.46 2.22
CA ILE A 44 -8.15 1.45 0.77
C ILE A 44 -8.78 2.67 0.09
N LEU A 45 -9.99 3.09 0.51
CA LEU A 45 -10.63 4.29 -0.03
C LEU A 45 -9.80 5.54 0.27
N GLU A 46 -9.30 5.69 1.49
CA GLU A 46 -8.41 6.81 1.86
C GLU A 46 -7.14 6.85 1.00
N ILE A 47 -6.55 5.67 0.70
CA ILE A 47 -5.38 5.58 -0.19
C ILE A 47 -5.74 5.97 -1.61
N ARG A 48 -6.89 5.54 -2.13
CA ARG A 48 -7.38 5.95 -3.46
C ARG A 48 -7.60 7.45 -3.55
N GLU A 49 -8.12 8.09 -2.50
CA GLU A 49 -8.27 9.55 -2.45
C GLU A 49 -6.91 10.25 -2.54
N LYS A 50 -5.91 9.80 -1.77
CA LYS A 50 -4.53 10.34 -1.85
C LYS A 50 -3.93 10.18 -3.25
N LEU A 51 -4.12 9.03 -3.88
CA LEU A 51 -3.65 8.77 -5.24
C LEU A 51 -4.38 9.63 -6.28
N TYR A 52 -5.68 9.86 -6.10
CA TYR A 52 -6.47 10.70 -7.01
C TYR A 52 -5.97 12.14 -7.03
N LEU A 53 -5.56 12.67 -5.86
CA LEU A 53 -4.96 13.99 -5.74
C LEU A 53 -3.61 14.12 -6.47
N ILE A 54 -2.91 13.00 -6.69
CA ILE A 54 -1.69 12.97 -7.50
C ILE A 54 -2.06 12.89 -8.99
N HIS A 55 -2.82 11.85 -9.36
CA HIS A 55 -3.33 11.69 -10.71
C HIS A 55 -4.53 10.72 -10.73
N PRO A 56 -5.64 11.03 -11.45
CA PRO A 56 -6.81 10.17 -11.47
C PRO A 56 -6.56 8.72 -11.89
N SER A 57 -5.59 8.48 -12.78
CA SER A 57 -5.25 7.11 -13.21
C SER A 57 -4.65 6.27 -12.08
N LEU A 58 -3.85 6.86 -11.17
CA LEU A 58 -3.24 6.12 -10.07
C LEU A 58 -4.30 5.59 -9.10
N ALA A 59 -5.37 6.35 -8.88
CA ALA A 59 -6.51 5.88 -8.09
C ALA A 59 -7.33 4.83 -8.85
N ARG A 60 -7.67 5.11 -10.11
CA ARG A 60 -8.50 4.22 -10.94
C ARG A 60 -7.85 2.85 -11.11
N ASP A 61 -6.56 2.84 -11.40
CA ASP A 61 -5.77 1.68 -11.83
C ASP A 61 -4.88 1.14 -10.69
N LEU A 62 -5.22 1.43 -9.42
CA LEU A 62 -4.53 0.91 -8.24
C LEU A 62 -4.47 -0.63 -8.28
N GLU A 63 -3.27 -1.18 -8.27
CA GLU A 63 -3.01 -2.62 -8.29
C GLU A 63 -3.13 -3.19 -6.87
N PHE A 64 -3.86 -4.31 -6.75
CA PHE A 64 -4.01 -5.04 -5.50
C PHE A 64 -3.14 -6.28 -5.54
N GLU A 65 -2.15 -6.30 -4.66
CA GLU A 65 -1.25 -7.42 -4.45
C GLU A 65 -1.64 -8.18 -3.19
N SER A 66 -1.49 -9.50 -3.21
CA SER A 66 -1.75 -10.36 -2.05
C SER A 66 -0.47 -10.89 -1.45
N LEU A 67 -0.50 -11.11 -0.13
CA LEU A 67 0.62 -11.65 0.60
C LEU A 67 0.73 -13.16 0.36
N ILE A 68 1.91 -13.64 -0.03
CA ILE A 68 2.16 -15.08 -0.13
C ILE A 68 2.34 -15.66 1.28
N MET A 69 1.43 -16.56 1.65
CA MET A 69 1.23 -17.07 3.01
C MET A 69 2.19 -18.21 3.37
N TYR A 70 3.50 -17.98 3.27
CA TYR A 70 4.48 -18.95 3.75
C TYR A 70 4.47 -19.06 5.28
N PRO A 71 4.75 -20.23 5.87
CA PRO A 71 4.72 -20.41 7.33
C PRO A 71 5.52 -19.36 8.11
N PHE A 72 6.72 -19.01 7.63
CA PHE A 72 7.57 -17.99 8.27
C PHE A 72 7.01 -16.57 8.17
N VAL A 73 6.20 -16.26 7.14
CA VAL A 73 5.53 -14.97 6.98
C VAL A 73 4.41 -14.86 8.02
N LEU A 74 3.59 -15.91 8.15
CA LEU A 74 2.51 -15.97 9.14
C LEU A 74 3.05 -15.81 10.56
N GLU A 75 4.12 -16.54 10.89
CA GLU A 75 4.78 -16.44 12.18
C GLU A 75 5.33 -15.03 12.45
N ASN A 76 5.88 -14.35 11.43
CA ASN A 76 6.35 -12.97 11.57
C ASN A 76 5.21 -11.98 11.85
N LEU A 77 4.10 -12.09 11.12
CA LEU A 77 2.92 -11.24 11.32
C LEU A 77 2.36 -11.42 12.73
N GLU A 78 2.22 -12.67 13.19
CA GLU A 78 1.72 -13.00 14.52
C GLU A 78 2.61 -12.41 15.62
N LYS A 79 3.93 -12.62 15.53
CA LYS A 79 4.90 -12.06 16.49
C LYS A 79 4.83 -10.53 16.60
N ARG A 80 4.41 -9.85 15.53
CA ARG A 80 4.29 -8.39 15.44
C ARG A 80 2.87 -7.88 15.70
N GLY A 81 1.93 -8.77 15.99
CA GLY A 81 0.52 -8.44 16.20
C GLY A 81 -0.19 -7.90 14.96
N ILE A 82 0.31 -8.20 13.77
CA ILE A 82 -0.26 -7.74 12.50
C ILE A 82 -1.35 -8.72 12.06
N LYS A 83 -2.57 -8.20 11.91
CA LYS A 83 -3.71 -9.00 11.45
C LYS A 83 -3.94 -8.77 9.96
N ILE A 84 -4.20 -9.85 9.25
CA ILE A 84 -4.77 -9.81 7.91
C ILE A 84 -6.21 -9.31 8.03
N LYS A 85 -6.52 -8.26 7.29
CA LYS A 85 -7.82 -7.56 7.31
C LYS A 85 -8.72 -7.99 6.17
N ASN A 86 -8.14 -8.32 5.02
CA ASN A 86 -8.83 -8.94 3.89
C ASN A 86 -8.17 -10.28 3.58
N LEU A 87 -8.97 -11.33 3.47
CA LEU A 87 -8.55 -12.58 2.84
C LEU A 87 -9.16 -12.54 1.44
N VAL A 88 -8.40 -12.05 0.46
CA VAL A 88 -8.75 -12.33 -0.93
C VAL A 88 -8.30 -13.78 -1.18
N LEU A 89 -9.27 -14.71 -1.15
CA LEU A 89 -9.08 -16.09 -1.58
C LEU A 89 -9.04 -16.17 -3.11
#